data_AF-A0A6N9NPH2-F1
#
_entry.id   AF-A0A6N9NPH2-F1
#
_cell.length_a   1.000
_cell.length_b   1.000
_cell.length_c   1.000
_cell.angle_alpha   90.00
_cell.angle_beta   90.00
_cell.angle_gamma   90.00
#
_symmetry.space_group_name_H-M   'P 1'
#
loop_
_entity.id
_entity.type
_entity.pdbx_description
1 polymer ?
#
loop_
_entity_poly.entity_id
_entity_poly.type
_entity_poly.pdbx_seq_one_letter_code
_entity_poly.pdbx_strand_id
1 'polypeptide(L)' 'MTIVEWVDIFSRKEQRDIIINSLSFCIKSKGLNVYAYCIMTNHIHLIVNCNEPFELKDTIRDFKKFTSKQ' A
#
# COMPACT_ATOMS: atom_id res chain seq x y z
N MET A 1 2.73 -7.77 1.68
CA MET A 1 1.53 -7.49 2.49
C MET A 1 0.46 -8.48 2.09
N THR A 2 -0.17 -9.19 3.03
CA THR A 2 -1.15 -10.24 2.74
C THR A 2 -2.51 -9.89 3.35
N ILE A 3 -3.58 -10.36 2.72
CA ILE A 3 -4.96 -10.25 3.24
C ILE A 3 -5.17 -11.31 4.33
N VAL A 4 -5.96 -10.95 5.36
CA VAL A 4 -6.38 -11.89 6.42
C VAL A 4 -7.19 -13.03 5.79
N GLU A 5 -6.88 -14.27 6.17
CA GLU A 5 -7.48 -15.50 5.59
C GLU A 5 -7.24 -15.70 4.08
N TRP A 6 -6.34 -14.93 3.45
CA TRP A 6 -5.96 -15.05 2.04
C TRP A 6 -7.12 -14.91 1.04
N VAL A 7 -8.20 -14.23 1.45
CA VAL A 7 -9.37 -13.97 0.61
C VAL A 7 -9.00 -13.10 -0.58
N ASP A 8 -9.58 -13.40 -1.75
CA ASP A 8 -9.32 -12.70 -3.02
C ASP A 8 -10.02 -11.32 -3.12
N ILE A 9 -9.70 -10.42 -2.19
CA ILE A 9 -10.31 -9.09 -2.08
C ILE A 9 -9.87 -8.16 -3.22
N PHE A 10 -8.62 -8.29 -3.69
CA PHE A 10 -8.08 -7.44 -4.75
C PHE A 10 -8.51 -7.86 -6.16
N SER A 11 -9.44 -8.82 -6.29
CA SER A 11 -10.10 -9.14 -7.55
C SER A 11 -10.98 -7.99 -8.05
N ARG A 12 -11.53 -7.17 -7.13
CA ARG A 12 -12.38 -6.02 -7.45
C ARG A 12 -11.55 -4.78 -7.79
N LYS A 13 -11.95 -4.06 -8.84
CA LYS A 13 -11.26 -2.84 -9.28
C LYS A 13 -11.24 -1.78 -8.17
N GLU A 14 -12.37 -1.55 -7.50
CA GLU A 14 -12.50 -0.56 -6.42
C GLU A 14 -11.44 -0.77 -5.32
N GLN A 15 -11.21 -2.03 -4.93
CA GLN A 15 -10.22 -2.37 -3.92
C GLN A 15 -8.79 -2.09 -4.40
N ARG A 16 -8.48 -2.40 -5.67
CA ARG A 16 -7.18 -2.03 -6.26
C ARG A 16 -7.01 -0.52 -6.37
N ASP A 17 -8.07 0.21 -6.71
CA ASP A 17 -8.05 1.67 -6.80
C ASP A 17 -7.78 2.31 -5.43
N ILE A 18 -8.34 1.78 -4.33
CA ILE A 18 -8.03 2.22 -2.96
C ILE A 18 -6.54 2.06 -2.67
N ILE A 19 -5.95 0.91 -3.01
CA ILE A 19 -4.51 0.65 -2.82
C ILE A 19 -3.66 1.64 -3.62
N ILE A 20 -3.97 1.82 -4.91
CA ILE A 20 -3.22 2.72 -5.80
C ILE A 20 -3.33 4.18 -5.32
N ASN A 21 -4.52 4.63 -4.94
CA ASN A 21 -4.74 5.98 -4.42
C ASN A 21 -4.00 6.20 -3.10
N SER A 22 -3.99 5.19 -2.23
CA SER A 22 -3.25 5.24 -0.95
C SER A 22 -1.74 5.30 -1.17
N LEU A 23 -1.20 4.55 -2.14
CA LEU A 23 0.21 4.63 -2.53
C LEU A 23 0.54 6.01 -3.11
N SER A 24 -0.30 6.53 -3.99
CA SER A 24 -0.16 7.88 -4.58
C SER A 24 -0.14 8.98 -3.53
N PHE A 25 -0.99 8.87 -2.51
CA PHE A 25 -0.96 9.77 -1.36
C PHE A 25 0.36 9.67 -0.58
N CYS A 26 0.83 8.46 -0.28
CA CYS A 26 2.09 8.28 0.45
C CYS A 26 3.31 8.81 -0.32
N ILE A 27 3.30 8.70 -1.66
CA ILE A 27 4.34 9.28 -2.52
C ILE A 27 4.35 10.80 -2.40
N LYS A 28 3.16 11.43 -2.52
CA LYS A 28 3.04 12.91 -2.52
C LYS A 28 3.24 13.54 -1.14
N SER A 29 2.84 12.85 -0.09
CA SER A 29 2.69 13.47 1.25
C SER A 29 3.58 12.85 2.33
N LYS A 30 4.17 11.68 2.10
CA LYS A 30 4.97 10.95 3.10
C LYS A 30 6.37 10.55 2.63
N GLY A 31 6.84 11.12 1.52
CA GLY A 31 8.19 10.83 1.00
C GLY A 31 8.41 9.38 0.59
N LEU A 32 7.34 8.62 0.32
CA LEU A 32 7.44 7.23 -0.14
C LEU A 32 7.94 7.23 -1.58
N ASN A 33 9.03 6.51 -1.87
CA ASN A 33 9.38 6.20 -3.26
C ASN A 33 9.01 4.75 -3.57
N VAL A 34 8.36 4.54 -4.72
CA VAL A 34 7.94 3.23 -5.18
C VAL A 34 8.71 2.89 -6.45
N TYR A 35 9.59 1.89 -6.34
CA TYR A 35 10.40 1.41 -7.47
C TYR A 35 9.67 0.34 -8.28
N ALA A 36 8.97 -0.57 -7.58
CA ALA A 36 8.14 -1.59 -8.19
C ALA A 36 7.01 -2.01 -7.26
N TYR A 37 5.89 -2.43 -7.84
CA TYR A 37 4.80 -3.05 -7.10
C TYR A 37 4.09 -4.11 -7.94
N CYS A 38 3.48 -5.09 -7.27
CA CYS A 38 2.61 -6.08 -7.87
C CYS A 38 1.42 -6.31 -6.95
N ILE A 39 0.20 -6.21 -7.49
CA ILE A 39 -1.05 -6.47 -6.77
C ILE A 39 -1.61 -7.79 -7.30
N MET A 40 -1.52 -8.82 -6.46
CA MET A 40 -2.15 -10.12 -6.68
C MET A 40 -3.54 -10.11 -6.04
N THR A 41 -4.34 -11.17 -6.23
CA THR A 41 -5.73 -11.23 -5.74
C THR A 41 -5.84 -11.18 -4.21
N ASN A 42 -4.84 -11.69 -3.49
CA ASN A 42 -4.84 -11.81 -2.03
C ASN A 42 -3.62 -11.18 -1.32
N HIS A 43 -2.65 -10.64 -2.07
CA HIS A 43 -1.47 -10.01 -1.49
C HIS A 43 -0.82 -8.99 -2.43
N ILE A 44 0.05 -8.16 -1.87
CA ILE A 44 0.75 -7.08 -2.56
C ILE A 44 2.25 -7.16 -2.24
N HIS A 45 3.07 -7.10 -3.30
CA HIS A 45 4.52 -6.92 -3.24
C HIS A 45 4.89 -5.47 -3.51
N LEU A 46 5.82 -4.92 -2.73
CA LEU A 46 6.30 -3.55 -2.83
C LEU A 46 7.82 -3.53 -2.70
N ILE A 47 8.50 -2.86 -3.64
CA ILE A 47 9.90 -2.45 -3.53
C ILE A 47 9.90 -0.94 -3.36
N VAL A 48 10.15 -0.50 -2.14
CA VAL A 48 9.93 0.88 -1.70
C VAL A 48 11.01 1.32 -0.72
N ASN A 49 11.27 2.61 -0.66
CA ASN A 49 11.97 3.26 0.44
C ASN A 49 11.24 4.55 0.83
N CYS A 50 11.75 5.25 1.84
CA CYS A 50 11.18 6.50 2.32
C CYS A 50 12.31 7.52 2.46
N ASN A 51 12.07 8.74 2.01
CA ASN A 51 13.00 9.85 2.19
C ASN A 51 12.85 10.44 3.59
N GLU A 52 13.95 10.93 4.16
CA GLU A 52 13.91 11.75 5.37
C GLU A 52 12.99 12.97 5.17
N PRO A 53 12.27 13.40 6.22
CA PRO A 53 12.31 12.94 7.61
C PRO A 53 11.40 11.73 7.89
N PHE A 54 10.79 11.12 6.87
CA PHE A 54 9.81 10.06 7.04
C PHE A 54 10.46 8.68 7.15
N GLU A 55 10.04 7.89 8.14
CA GLU A 55 10.48 6.51 8.26
C GLU A 55 9.56 5.55 7.49
N LEU A 56 10.18 4.58 6.78
CA LEU A 56 9.42 3.58 6.03
C LEU A 56 8.45 2.79 6.92
N LYS A 57 8.86 2.46 8.16
CA LYS A 57 8.03 1.68 9.09
C LYS A 57 6.71 2.39 9.42
N ASP A 58 6.76 3.71 9.63
CA ASP A 58 5.60 4.51 9.99
C ASP A 58 4.69 4.74 8.79
N THR A 59 5.27 5.03 7.62
CA THR A 59 4.52 5.19 6.37
C THR A 59 3.77 3.90 6.01
N ILE A 60 4.42 2.73 6.11
CA ILE A 60 3.78 1.44 5.83
C ILE A 60 2.73 1.08 6.89
N ARG A 61 2.95 1.39 8.17
CA ARG A 61 1.95 1.20 9.23
C ARG A 61 0.69 2.00 8.94
N ASP A 62 0.85 3.28 8.64
CA ASP A 62 -0.28 4.18 8.39
C ASP A 62 -1.01 3.82 7.11
N PHE A 63 -0.28 3.43 6.06
CA PHE A 63 -0.83 2.90 4.82
C PHE A 63 -1.75 1.72 5.11
N LYS A 64 -1.27 0.70 5.83
CA LYS A 64 -2.08 -0.46 6.22
C LYS A 64 -3.32 -0.05 7.02
N LYS A 65 -3.15 0.82 8.02
CA LYS A 65 -4.25 1.29 8.87
C LYS A 65 -5.33 2.01 8.07
N PHE A 66 -4.94 2.78 7.06
CA PHE A 66 -5.90 3.46 6.18
C PHE A 66 -6.61 2.48 5.27
N THR A 67 -5.86 1.62 4.57
CA THR A 67 -6.44 0.67 3.60
C THR A 67 -7.34 -0.38 4.26
N SER A 68 -7.13 -0.71 5.54
CA SER A 68 -8.02 -1.63 6.28
C SER A 68 -9.31 -0.99 6.80
N LYS A 69 -9.46 0.34 6.71
CA LYS A 69 -10.66 1.06 7.15
C LYS A 69 -11.61 1.44 6.01
N GLN A 70 -11.13 1.37 4.77
CA GLN A 70 -11.89 1.60 3.55
C GLN A 70 -12.50 0.29 3.08
#